data_AF-A0A9E2RKL0-F1
#
_entry.id   AF-A0A9E2RKL0-F1
#
_cell.length_a   1.000
_cell.length_b   1.000
_cell.length_c   1.000
_cell.angle_alpha   90.00
_cell.angle_beta   90.00
_cell.angle_gamma   90.00
#
_symmetry.space_group_name_H-M   'P 1'
#
loop_
_entity.id
_entity.type
_entity.pdbx_description
1 polymer ?
#
loop_
_entity_poly.entity_id
_entity_poly.type
_entity_poly.pdbx_seq_one_letter_code
_entity_poly.pdbx_strand_id
1 'polypeptide(L)' 'MYDYKCLDCGKESLVVLTLREHESTKVTCPKCGSTKMQQLYSSFVAHTTKKS' A
#
# COMPACT_ATOMS: atom_id res chain seq x y z
N MET A 1 1.42 1.18 -8.28
CA MET A 1 2.18 0.57 -7.17
C MET A 1 1.60 1.11 -5.89
N TYR A 2 1.18 0.23 -4.99
CA TYR A 2 0.60 0.62 -3.70
C TYR A 2 1.52 0.12 -2.60
N ASP A 3 1.91 1.01 -1.70
CA ASP A 3 2.73 0.61 -0.56
C ASP A 3 1.81 0.08 0.53
N TYR A 4 2.13 -1.07 1.12
CA TYR A 4 1.38 -1.66 2.22
C TYR A 4 2.30 -1.90 3.40
N LYS A 5 1.81 -1.58 4.59
CA LYS A 5 2.50 -1.83 5.85
C LYS A 5 1.70 -2.80 6.70
N CYS A 6 2.39 -3.86 7.12
CA CYS A 6 1.92 -4.79 8.14
C CYS A 6 1.84 -4.06 9.48
N LEU A 7 0.65 -4.01 10.10
CA LEU A 7 0.48 -3.36 11.40
C LEU A 7 1.01 -4.19 12.57
N ASP A 8 1.03 -5.52 12.45
CA ASP A 8 1.54 -6.39 13.51
C ASP A 8 3.07 -6.44 13.55
N CYS A 9 3.69 -6.47 12.38
CA CYS A 9 5.12 -6.70 12.22
C CYS A 9 5.90 -5.46 11.77
N GLY A 10 5.19 -4.38 11.45
CA GLY A 10 5.76 -3.09 11.04
C GLY A 10 6.47 -3.09 9.68
N LYS A 11 6.48 -4.22 8.96
CA LYS A 11 7.17 -4.34 7.67
C LYS A 11 6.38 -3.71 6.54
N GLU A 12 7.11 -2.96 5.72
CA GLU A 12 6.63 -2.34 4.51
C GLU A 12 6.86 -3.28 3.32
N SER A 13 5.87 -3.36 2.45
CA SER A 13 5.83 -4.22 1.28
C SER A 13 5.16 -3.46 0.16
N LEU A 14 5.87 -3.33 -0.95
CA LEU A 14 5.40 -2.64 -2.13
C LEU A 14 4.59 -3.64 -2.95
N VAL A 15 3.26 -3.50 -2.95
CA VAL A 15 2.34 -4.44 -3.61
C VAL A 15 1.78 -3.80 -4.87
N VAL A 16 1.95 -4.47 -5.99
CA VAL A 16 1.41 -4.03 -7.28
C VAL A 16 0.03 -4.68 -7.47
N LEU A 17 -0.98 -4.13 -6.80
CA LEU A 17 -2.37 -4.58 -6.97
C LEU A 17 -3.04 -3.83 -8.11
N THR A 18 -3.85 -4.57 -8.87
CA THR A 18 -4.87 -3.96 -9.73
C THR A 18 -6.11 -3.61 -8.91
N LEU A 19 -6.90 -2.61 -9.34
CA LEU A 19 -8.11 -2.16 -8.63
C LEU A 19 -9.04 -3.32 -8.24
N ARG A 20 -9.14 -4.35 -9.08
CA ARG A 20 -9.95 -5.56 -8.82
C ARG A 20 -9.42 -6.40 -7.65
N GLU A 21 -8.11 -6.52 -7.52
CA GLU A 21 -7.52 -7.26 -6.40
C GLU A 21 -7.59 -6.46 -5.10
N HIS A 22 -7.57 -5.13 -5.16
CA HIS A 22 -7.76 -4.30 -3.97
C HIS A 22 -9.18 -4.45 -3.38
N GLU A 23 -10.20 -4.63 -4.23
CA GLU A 23 -11.59 -4.78 -3.77
C GLU A 23 -11.88 -6.17 -3.18
N SER A 24 -11.23 -7.22 -3.69
CA SER A 24 -11.55 -8.62 -3.33
C SER A 24 -10.52 -9.32 -2.43
N THR A 25 -9.27 -8.86 -2.37
CA THR A 25 -8.20 -9.61 -1.70
C THR A 25 -7.83 -8.98 -0.36
N LYS A 26 -8.09 -9.71 0.73
CA LYS A 26 -7.50 -9.41 2.05
C LYS A 26 -6.00 -9.69 2.00
N VAL A 27 -5.21 -8.64 1.79
CA VAL A 27 -3.74 -8.72 1.77
C VAL A 27 -3.26 -9.30 3.09
N THR A 28 -2.61 -10.46 3.04
CA THR A 28 -2.09 -11.15 4.22
C THR A 28 -0.58 -10.99 4.24
N CYS A 29 -0.01 -10.74 5.42
CA CYS A 29 1.42 -10.51 5.55
C CYS A 29 2.19 -11.82 5.35
N PRO A 30 3.09 -11.91 4.35
CA PRO A 30 3.89 -13.12 4.14
C PRO A 30 4.94 -13.34 5.24
N LYS A 31 5.17 -12.35 6.11
CA LYS A 31 6.17 -12.41 7.19
C LYS A 31 5.62 -12.92 8.52
N CYS A 32 4.38 -12.57 8.87
CA CYS A 32 3.78 -12.94 10.15
C CYS A 32 2.41 -13.63 10.01
N GLY A 33 1.84 -13.70 8.80
CA GLY A 33 0.52 -14.27 8.57
C GLY A 33 -0.65 -13.35 8.95
N SER A 34 -0.40 -12.12 9.40
CA SER A 34 -1.47 -11.19 9.76
C SER A 34 -2.25 -10.70 8.53
N THR A 35 -3.58 -10.67 8.63
CA THR A 35 -4.47 -10.04 7.64
C THR A 35 -4.57 -8.51 7.83
N LYS A 36 -3.89 -7.95 8.83
CA LYS A 36 -3.84 -6.51 9.12
C LYS A 36 -2.73 -5.82 8.32
N MET A 37 -2.99 -5.65 7.03
CA MET A 37 -2.18 -4.85 6.12
C MET A 37 -2.87 -3.51 5.87
N GLN A 38 -2.16 -2.41 6.10
CA GLN A 38 -2.66 -1.06 5.90
C GLN A 38 -1.97 -0.44 4.69
N GLN A 39 -2.74 0.11 3.75
CA GLN A 39 -2.15 0.76 2.59
C GLN A 39 -1.54 2.11 3.00
N LEU A 40 -0.25 2.24 2.77
CA LEU A 40 0.49 3.49 2.80
C LEU A 40 0.27 4.18 1.45
N TYR A 41 -0.76 5.02 1.40
CA TYR A 41 -0.90 5.99 0.32
C TYR A 41 0.19 7.04 0.52
N SER A 42 1.31 6.91 -0.20
CA SER A 42 2.22 8.04 -0.35
C SER A 42 1.44 9.11 -1.11
N SER A 43 1.08 10.19 -0.41
CA SER A 43 0.43 11.36 -0.99
C SER A 43 1.35 11.90 -2.08
N PHE A 44 1.15 11.45 -3.32
CA PHE A 44 1.79 12.07 -4.48
C PHE A 44 1.19 13.48 -4.57
N VAL A 45 1.86 14.43 -3.92
CA VAL A 45 1.66 15.84 -4.18
C VAL A 45 2.23 16.05 -5.56
N ALA A 46 1.36 16.08 -6.57
CA ALA A 46 1.73 16.56 -7.88
C ALA A 46 2.21 18.01 -7.69
N HIS A 47 3.52 18.21 -7.56
CA HIS A 47 4.14 19.50 -7.71
C HIS A 47 3.88 19.92 -9.16
N THR A 48 2.72 20.55 -9.40
CA THR A 48 2.55 21.38 -10.57
C THR A 48 3.55 22.51 -10.36
N THR A 49 4.70 22.41 -11.02
CA THR A 49 5.58 23.56 -11.17
C THR A 49 4.74 24.64 -11.82
N LYS A 50 4.28 25.60 -11.01
CA LYS A 50 3.59 26.80 -11.46
C LYS A 50 4.48 27.44 -12.51
N LYS A 51 4.11 27.28 -13.79
CA LYS A 51 4.75 27.97 -14.90
C LYS A 51 4.39 29.44 -14.73
N SER A 52 5.39 30.26 -14.40
CA SER A 52 5.27 31.72 -14.27
C SER A 52 4.94 32.37 -15.59
#